data_AF-A0A1I6UJ75-F1
#
_entry.id   AF-A0A1I6UJ75-F1
#
_cell.length_a   1.000
_cell.length_b   1.000
_cell.length_c   1.000
_cell.angle_alpha   90.00
_cell.angle_beta   90.00
_cell.angle_gamma   90.00
#
_symmetry.space_group_name_H-M   'P 1'
#
loop_
_entity.id
_entity.type
_entity.pdbx_description
1 polymer ?
#
loop_
_entity_poly.entity_id
_entity_poly.type
_entity_poly.pdbx_seq_one_letter_code
_entity_poly.pdbx_strand_id
1 'polypeptide(L)'
;MGQDFLVQYEYEFPNEYTDELVERIGEIMGTPVDLTRENKLAHIQDHESETEMIRLIKSPKEPKSLILIKFNKKDWYYAIVIRCRESIHQEVKQVLLDVNEQIIEEYGDTPYKKIENVISNKDTLLDKFLERYNFSID
;
A
#
# COMPACT_ATOMS: atom_id res chain seq x y z
N MET A 1 18.22 19.60 10.73
CA MET A 1 16.94 19.43 10.00
C MET A 1 16.99 18.02 9.45
N GLY A 2 16.38 17.07 10.16
CA GLY A 2 16.51 15.65 9.86
C GLY A 2 15.87 15.36 8.51
N GLN A 3 16.57 14.64 7.63
CA GLN A 3 15.87 13.82 6.66
C GLN A 3 15.04 12.85 7.50
N ASP A 4 13.72 13.04 7.53
CA ASP A 4 12.83 12.01 8.04
C ASP A 4 13.07 10.78 7.15
N PHE A 5 13.82 9.82 7.67
CA PHE A 5 14.12 8.58 6.95
C PHE A 5 12.79 7.88 6.71
N LEU A 6 12.41 7.80 5.44
CA LEU A 6 11.22 7.09 4.99
C LEU A 6 11.64 5.71 4.52
N VAL A 7 10.73 4.76 4.65
CA VAL A 7 10.83 3.41 4.14
C VAL A 7 9.68 3.19 3.18
N GLN A 8 9.94 2.49 2.08
CA GLN A 8 8.93 2.13 1.10
C GLN A 8 8.91 0.62 0.89
N TYR A 9 7.71 0.07 0.87
CA TYR A 9 7.46 -1.32 0.56
C TYR A 9 6.44 -1.41 -0.56
N GLU A 10 6.62 -2.35 -1.49
CA GLU A 10 5.77 -2.51 -2.68
C GLU A 10 5.52 -3.99 -2.95
N TYR A 11 4.25 -4.39 -3.07
CA TYR A 11 3.86 -5.79 -3.27
C TYR A 11 2.59 -5.94 -4.10
N GLU A 12 2.41 -7.13 -4.66
CA GLU A 12 1.14 -7.62 -5.18
C GLU A 12 0.71 -8.83 -4.33
N PHE A 13 -0.54 -8.88 -3.90
CA PHE A 13 -1.04 -9.96 -3.03
C PHE A 13 -2.55 -10.18 -3.22
N PRO A 14 -3.11 -11.33 -2.78
CA PRO A 14 -4.51 -11.64 -3.00
C PRO A 14 -5.43 -10.61 -2.34
N ASN A 15 -6.50 -10.24 -3.05
CA ASN A 15 -7.36 -9.11 -2.70
C ASN A 15 -8.07 -9.26 -1.35
N GLU A 16 -8.36 -10.48 -0.92
CA GLU A 16 -9.09 -10.80 0.31
C GLU A 16 -8.35 -10.39 1.58
N TYR A 17 -7.01 -10.30 1.53
CA TYR A 17 -6.20 -9.83 2.66
C TYR A 17 -6.01 -8.31 2.67
N THR A 18 -6.49 -7.59 1.65
CA THR A 18 -6.20 -6.15 1.51
C THR A 18 -6.84 -5.34 2.63
N ASP A 19 -8.05 -5.73 3.03
CA ASP A 19 -8.79 -5.00 4.05
C ASP A 19 -8.06 -5.06 5.40
N GLU A 20 -7.72 -6.27 5.87
CA GLU A 20 -6.95 -6.48 7.10
C GLU A 20 -5.59 -5.76 7.06
N LEU A 21 -4.85 -5.91 5.95
CA LEU A 21 -3.52 -5.34 5.81
C LEU A 21 -3.54 -3.82 5.99
N VAL A 22 -4.44 -3.16 5.28
CA VAL A 22 -4.51 -1.69 5.24
C VAL A 22 -5.08 -1.12 6.53
N GLU A 23 -6.01 -1.81 7.19
CA GLU A 23 -6.51 -1.44 8.52
C GLU A 23 -5.37 -1.46 9.55
N ARG A 24 -4.66 -2.59 9.66
CA ARG A 24 -3.54 -2.75 10.60
C ARG A 24 -2.42 -1.74 10.36
N ILE A 25 -2.03 -1.53 9.10
CA ILE A 25 -1.00 -0.53 8.75
C ILE A 25 -1.51 0.89 9.00
N GLY A 26 -2.77 1.17 8.70
CA GLY A 26 -3.41 2.46 8.95
C GLY A 26 -3.37 2.85 10.42
N GLU A 27 -3.66 1.91 11.32
CA GLU A 27 -3.57 2.09 12.76
C GLU A 27 -2.14 2.46 13.20
N ILE A 28 -1.13 1.72 12.74
CA ILE A 28 0.29 1.97 13.04
C ILE A 28 0.71 3.37 12.53
N MET A 29 0.23 3.77 11.35
CA MET A 29 0.50 5.08 10.76
C MET A 29 -0.32 6.22 11.40
N GLY A 30 -1.16 5.94 12.39
CA GLY A 30 -2.06 6.93 13.00
C GLY A 30 -3.04 7.54 12.00
N THR A 31 -3.35 6.79 10.92
CA THR A 31 -4.25 7.17 9.84
C THR A 31 -5.24 6.01 9.63
N PRO A 32 -6.20 5.83 10.56
CA PRO A 32 -7.15 4.72 10.48
C PRO A 32 -7.85 4.72 9.13
N VAL A 33 -7.78 3.58 8.44
CA VAL A 33 -8.35 3.45 7.11
C VAL A 33 -9.68 2.75 7.20
N ASP A 34 -10.73 3.45 6.81
CA ASP A 34 -12.03 2.83 6.61
C ASP A 34 -12.13 2.30 5.16
N LEU A 35 -12.13 0.97 5.03
CA LEU A 35 -12.28 0.24 3.78
C LEU A 35 -13.71 -0.29 3.56
N THR A 36 -14.73 0.26 4.23
CA THR A 36 -16.14 -0.01 3.91
C THR A 36 -16.44 0.25 2.43
N ARG A 37 -17.44 -0.42 1.87
CA ARG A 37 -17.82 -0.30 0.45
C ARG A 37 -18.08 1.15 0.03
N GLU A 38 -18.62 1.97 0.93
CA GLU A 38 -18.87 3.40 0.70
C GLU A 38 -17.56 4.21 0.63
N ASN A 39 -16.61 3.95 1.52
CA ASN A 39 -15.31 4.63 1.54
C ASN A 39 -14.31 4.09 0.49
N LYS A 40 -14.45 2.82 0.07
CA LYS A 40 -13.75 2.25 -1.10
C LYS A 40 -14.05 3.03 -2.38
N LEU A 41 -15.26 3.61 -2.48
CA LEU A 41 -15.72 4.33 -3.67
C LEU A 41 -15.51 5.85 -3.60
N ALA A 42 -15.26 6.42 -2.41
CA ALA A 42 -15.20 7.88 -2.24
C ALA A 42 -13.83 8.52 -2.60
N HIS A 43 -12.75 7.73 -2.66
CA HIS A 43 -11.38 8.22 -2.86
C HIS A 43 -10.77 7.83 -4.22
N ILE A 44 -11.62 7.51 -5.19
CA ILE A 44 -11.20 7.03 -6.50
C ILE A 44 -10.81 8.23 -7.37
N GLN A 45 -9.58 8.21 -7.87
CA GLN A 45 -9.21 9.00 -9.05
C GLN A 45 -9.07 8.03 -10.21
N ASP A 46 -10.09 7.99 -11.07
CA ASP A 46 -10.05 7.23 -12.31
C ASP A 46 -10.60 8.12 -13.41
N HIS A 47 -9.72 8.50 -14.35
CA HIS A 47 -10.09 9.34 -15.48
C HIS A 47 -10.17 8.54 -16.80
N GLU A 48 -9.82 7.24 -16.84
CA GLU A 48 -9.70 6.50 -18.11
C GLU A 48 -10.11 5.00 -18.09
N SER A 49 -10.33 4.35 -16.94
CA SER A 49 -10.74 2.94 -16.88
C SER A 49 -12.14 2.78 -16.25
N GLU A 50 -12.90 1.74 -16.60
CA GLU A 50 -14.14 1.41 -15.86
C GLU A 50 -13.86 0.39 -14.73
N THR A 51 -12.67 -0.24 -14.77
CA THR A 51 -12.34 -1.41 -13.95
C THR A 51 -11.12 -1.22 -13.05
N GLU A 52 -10.17 -0.34 -13.38
CA GLU A 52 -8.96 -0.09 -12.59
C GLU A 52 -9.14 1.10 -11.64
N MET A 53 -8.97 0.88 -10.35
CA MET A 53 -9.18 1.90 -9.32
C MET A 53 -7.91 2.11 -8.52
N ILE A 54 -7.59 3.37 -8.24
CA ILE A 54 -6.50 3.74 -7.33
C ILE A 54 -7.06 4.45 -6.13
N ARG A 55 -6.56 4.06 -4.96
CA ARG A 55 -6.81 4.73 -3.70
C ARG A 55 -5.48 5.15 -3.09
N LEU A 56 -5.37 6.45 -2.79
CA LEU A 56 -4.21 7.03 -2.11
C LEU A 56 -4.65 7.56 -0.75
N ILE A 57 -4.07 7.01 0.32
CA ILE A 57 -4.32 7.40 1.70
C ILE A 57 -3.04 8.04 2.22
N LYS A 58 -3.05 9.35 2.46
CA LYS A 58 -1.91 10.08 3.03
C LYS A 58 -2.14 10.32 4.52
N SER A 59 -1.09 10.24 5.33
CA SER A 59 -1.18 10.69 6.71
C SER A 59 -1.39 12.20 6.76
N PRO A 60 -2.39 12.70 7.51
CA PRO A 60 -2.62 14.14 7.63
C PRO A 60 -1.49 14.87 8.35
N LYS A 61 -0.71 14.16 9.18
CA LYS A 61 0.43 14.70 9.92
C LYS A 61 1.75 14.59 9.16
N GLU A 62 1.84 13.66 8.21
CA GLU A 62 3.02 13.39 7.39
C GLU A 62 2.59 12.96 5.98
N PRO A 63 2.32 13.90 5.07
CA PRO A 63 1.77 13.57 3.75
C PRO A 63 2.66 12.62 2.91
N LYS A 64 3.96 12.54 3.24
CA LYS A 64 4.90 11.60 2.63
C LYS A 64 4.78 10.17 3.16
N SER A 65 4.11 9.97 4.29
CA SER A 65 3.67 8.67 4.76
C SER A 65 2.31 8.36 4.16
N LEU A 66 2.24 7.30 3.35
CA LEU A 66 1.04 6.97 2.57
C LEU A 66 0.86 5.47 2.37
N ILE A 67 -0.38 5.10 2.06
CA ILE A 67 -0.75 3.79 1.53
C ILE A 67 -1.42 4.05 0.18
N LEU A 68 -0.86 3.47 -0.89
CA LEU A 68 -1.47 3.49 -2.22
C LEU A 68 -1.89 2.06 -2.56
N ILE A 69 -3.13 1.90 -2.99
CA ILE A 69 -3.70 0.62 -3.41
C ILE A 69 -4.20 0.78 -4.85
N LYS A 70 -3.70 -0.06 -5.75
CA LYS A 70 -4.23 -0.22 -7.09
C LYS A 70 -4.96 -1.55 -7.17
N PHE A 71 -6.25 -1.48 -7.42
CA PHE A 71 -7.08 -2.67 -7.56
C PHE A 71 -7.87 -2.64 -8.85
N ASN A 72 -8.16 -3.80 -9.40
CA ASN A 72 -9.05 -3.96 -10.54
C ASN A 72 -10.24 -4.80 -10.10
N LYS A 73 -11.46 -4.37 -10.45
CA LYS A 73 -12.70 -5.06 -10.08
C LYS A 73 -12.76 -6.53 -10.52
N LYS A 74 -11.91 -6.93 -11.46
CA LYS A 74 -11.85 -8.29 -12.01
C LYS A 74 -10.61 -9.07 -11.58
N ASP A 75 -9.63 -8.42 -10.93
CA ASP A 75 -8.36 -9.07 -10.57
C ASP A 75 -8.40 -9.63 -9.16
N TRP A 76 -7.71 -10.76 -9.00
CA TRP A 76 -7.58 -11.49 -7.74
C TRP A 76 -6.44 -10.95 -6.88
N TYR A 77 -5.56 -10.13 -7.46
CA TYR A 77 -4.38 -9.56 -6.82
C TYR A 77 -4.41 -8.04 -6.92
N TYR A 78 -4.11 -7.38 -5.80
CA TYR A 78 -3.99 -5.92 -5.74
C TYR A 78 -2.55 -5.52 -5.51
N ALA A 79 -2.15 -4.41 -6.15
CA ALA A 79 -0.84 -3.83 -5.96
C ALA A 79 -0.91 -2.77 -4.86
N ILE A 80 0.00 -2.85 -3.88
CA ILE A 80 0.07 -1.92 -2.76
C ILE A 80 1.45 -1.29 -2.67
N VAL A 81 1.47 -0.01 -2.34
CA VAL A 81 2.66 0.74 -1.93
C VAL A 81 2.40 1.24 -0.52
N ILE A 82 3.32 0.95 0.40
CA ILE A 82 3.31 1.49 1.75
C ILE A 82 4.58 2.32 1.92
N ARG A 83 4.44 3.60 2.21
CA ARG A 83 5.54 4.48 2.58
C ARG A 83 5.32 4.99 3.99
N CYS A 84 6.28 4.76 4.88
CA CYS A 84 6.16 5.08 6.29
C CYS A 84 7.47 5.64 6.85
N ARG A 85 7.43 6.18 8.07
CA ARG A 85 8.64 6.63 8.76
C ARG A 85 9.48 5.44 9.22
N GLU A 86 10.80 5.59 9.20
CA GLU A 86 11.75 4.62 9.75
C GLU A 86 11.37 4.22 11.19
N SER A 87 10.89 5.16 12.02
CA SER A 87 10.52 4.87 13.41
C SER A 87 9.44 3.79 13.59
N ILE A 88 8.57 3.58 12.59
CA ILE A 88 7.46 2.61 12.63
C ILE A 88 7.65 1.46 11.65
N HIS A 89 8.77 1.42 10.92
CA HIS A 89 8.94 0.51 9.78
C HIS A 89 9.00 -0.97 10.20
N GLN A 90 9.45 -1.28 11.42
CA GLN A 90 9.50 -2.65 11.95
C GLN A 90 8.09 -3.17 12.24
N GLU A 91 7.21 -2.34 12.79
CA GLU A 91 5.81 -2.71 13.04
C GLU A 91 5.07 -2.96 11.73
N VAL A 92 5.26 -2.07 10.74
CA VAL A 92 4.72 -2.26 9.38
C VAL A 92 5.27 -3.54 8.74
N LYS A 93 6.58 -3.79 8.88
CA LYS A 93 7.21 -5.02 8.37
C LYS A 93 6.66 -6.28 9.03
N GLN A 94 6.37 -6.23 10.33
CA GLN A 94 5.78 -7.37 11.03
C GLN A 94 4.38 -7.68 10.51
N VAL A 95 3.53 -6.66 10.30
CA VAL A 95 2.20 -6.87 9.71
C VAL A 95 2.30 -7.52 8.33
N LEU A 96 3.26 -7.08 7.50
CA LEU A 96 3.50 -7.70 6.20
C LEU A 96 3.91 -9.17 6.36
N LEU A 97 4.83 -9.51 7.27
CA LEU A 97 5.20 -10.90 7.54
C LEU A 97 4.02 -11.76 7.99
N ASP A 98 3.19 -11.26 8.92
CA ASP A 98 2.04 -11.99 9.43
C ASP A 98 1.03 -12.30 8.32
N VAL A 99 0.73 -11.31 7.46
CA VAL A 99 -0.16 -11.51 6.31
C VAL A 99 0.46 -12.48 5.30
N ASN A 100 1.79 -12.45 5.10
CA ASN A 100 2.46 -13.44 4.26
C ASN A 100 2.27 -14.86 4.78
N GLU A 101 2.42 -15.05 6.10
CA GLU A 101 2.27 -16.36 6.74
C GLU A 101 0.85 -16.89 6.55
N GLN A 102 -0.18 -16.05 6.73
CA GLN A 102 -1.57 -16.42 6.45
C GLN A 102 -1.77 -16.86 5.00
N ILE A 103 -1.21 -16.13 4.03
CA ILE A 103 -1.31 -16.47 2.61
C ILE A 103 -0.60 -17.81 2.31
N ILE A 104 0.56 -18.05 2.91
CA ILE A 104 1.29 -19.32 2.77
C ILE A 104 0.50 -20.48 3.38
N GLU A 105 -0.14 -20.27 4.53
CA GLU A 105 -0.97 -21.29 5.18
C GLU A 105 -2.19 -21.68 4.31
N GLU A 106 -2.82 -20.71 3.65
CA GLU A 106 -4.01 -20.94 2.83
C GLU A 106 -3.69 -21.47 1.42
N TYR A 107 -2.66 -20.91 0.77
CA TYR A 107 -2.34 -21.18 -0.64
C TYR A 107 -1.12 -22.06 -0.85
N GLY A 108 -0.31 -22.30 0.18
CA GLY A 108 0.94 -23.07 0.08
C GLY A 108 2.05 -22.36 -0.69
N ASP A 109 1.88 -21.08 -1.03
CA ASP A 109 2.86 -20.25 -1.74
C ASP A 109 2.88 -18.82 -1.17
N THR A 110 3.97 -18.11 -1.44
CA THR A 110 4.17 -16.74 -0.98
C THR A 110 4.08 -15.74 -2.14
N PRO A 111 3.33 -14.64 -1.98
CA PRO A 111 3.33 -13.54 -2.94
C PRO A 111 4.69 -12.84 -3.06
N TYR A 112 5.57 -12.96 -2.05
CA TYR A 112 6.89 -12.33 -2.08
C TYR A 112 7.96 -13.13 -1.34
N LYS A 113 9.12 -13.27 -1.99
CA LYS A 113 10.26 -13.98 -1.40
C LYS A 113 10.94 -13.19 -0.28
N LYS A 114 10.83 -11.86 -0.30
CA LYS A 114 11.48 -10.95 0.65
C LYS A 114 10.68 -9.65 0.79
N ILE A 115 10.72 -9.09 1.99
CA ILE A 115 10.19 -7.76 2.32
C ILE A 115 11.37 -6.80 2.45
N GLU A 116 11.57 -5.95 1.44
CA GLU A 116 12.74 -5.07 1.30
C GLU A 116 12.30 -3.60 1.20
N ASN A 117 13.10 -2.71 1.79
CA ASN A 117 12.91 -1.27 1.59
C ASN A 117 13.33 -0.89 0.18
N VAL A 118 12.40 -0.45 -0.66
CA VAL A 118 12.62 -0.10 -2.06
C VAL A 118 12.69 1.42 -2.30
N ILE A 119 12.75 2.24 -1.26
CA ILE A 119 12.63 3.71 -1.40
C ILE A 119 13.74 4.35 -2.25
N SER A 120 14.92 3.73 -2.31
CA SER A 120 16.06 4.17 -3.10
C SER A 120 16.16 3.50 -4.46
N ASN A 121 15.25 2.57 -4.77
CA ASN A 121 15.22 1.92 -6.06
C ASN A 121 14.74 2.92 -7.12
N LYS A 122 15.16 2.67 -8.37
CA LYS A 122 14.62 3.36 -9.54
C LYS A 122 13.44 2.57 -10.09
N ASP A 123 12.51 3.25 -10.75
CA ASP A 123 11.38 2.65 -11.46
C ASP A 123 10.45 1.84 -10.55
N THR A 124 10.18 2.36 -9.35
CA THR A 124 9.33 1.68 -8.37
C THR A 124 7.87 1.65 -8.86
N LEU A 125 7.05 0.78 -8.27
CA LEU A 125 5.62 0.73 -8.53
C LEU A 125 4.97 2.10 -8.28
N LEU A 126 5.39 2.78 -7.21
CA LEU A 126 4.97 4.15 -6.93
C LEU A 126 5.34 5.11 -8.07
N ASP A 127 6.58 5.11 -8.57
CA ASP A 127 7.01 5.98 -9.67
C ASP A 127 6.11 5.78 -10.90
N LYS A 128 5.85 4.51 -11.26
CA LYS A 128 4.97 4.15 -12.37
C LYS A 128 3.54 4.66 -12.18
N PHE A 129 3.03 4.65 -10.94
CA PHE A 129 1.72 5.21 -10.64
C PHE A 129 1.69 6.74 -10.75
N LEU A 130 2.71 7.42 -10.23
CA LEU A 130 2.77 8.89 -10.31
C LEU A 130 2.84 9.36 -11.77
N GLU A 131 3.63 8.69 -12.60
CA GLU A 131 3.73 8.98 -14.03
C GLU A 131 2.43 8.71 -14.77
N ARG A 132 1.85 7.51 -14.61
CA ARG A 132 0.65 7.09 -15.35
C ARG A 132 -0.57 7.95 -15.04
N TYR A 133 -0.72 8.39 -13.80
CA TYR A 133 -1.91 9.12 -13.36
C TYR A 133 -1.66 10.61 -13.11
N ASN A 134 -0.45 11.10 -13.42
CA ASN A 134 -0.07 12.51 -13.31
C ASN A 134 -0.32 13.11 -11.91
N PHE A 135 0.06 12.38 -10.86
CA PHE A 135 -0.07 12.81 -9.46
C PHE A 135 1.26 13.13 -8.81
N SER A 136 1.25 14.06 -7.85
CA SER A 136 2.38 14.36 -6.97
C SER A 136 2.11 13.89 -5.54
N ILE A 137 3.15 13.36 -4.91
CA ILE A 137 3.15 12.99 -3.48
C ILE A 137 4.04 13.90 -2.63
N ASP A 138 4.67 14.90 -3.25
CA ASP A 138 5.31 16.03 -2.57
C ASP A 138 4.29 17.07 -2.07
#